data_AF-A0A660MTR9-F1
#
_entry.id   AF-A0A660MTR9-F1
#
_cell.length_a   1.000
_cell.length_b   1.000
_cell.length_c   1.000
_cell.angle_alpha   90.00
_cell.angle_beta   90.00
_cell.angle_gamma   90.00
#
_symmetry.space_group_name_H-M   'P 1'
#
loop_
_entity.id
_entity.type
_entity.pdbx_description
1 polymer ?
#
loop_
_entity_poly.entity_id
_entity_poly.type
_entity_poly.pdbx_seq_one_letter_code
_entity_poly.pdbx_strand_id
1 'polypeptide(L)'
;MKHILFLTWKDIKHPRSGGAEVVMLEYAKRLVQDGHKVTWFASNFSGGKYFENIDGIDIYRKYSINTIYFFAWKWYKKFKKSNKIDL
;
A
#
# COMPACT_ATOMS: atom_id res chain seq x y z
N MET A 1 -0.36 15.13 10.43
CA MET A 1 -0.47 13.67 10.44
C MET A 1 -1.65 13.21 9.60
N LYS A 2 -1.39 12.53 8.47
CA LYS A 2 -2.42 12.02 7.55
C LYS A 2 -2.21 10.51 7.31
N HIS A 3 -3.25 9.81 6.88
CA HIS A 3 -3.15 8.42 6.45
C HIS A 3 -3.11 8.39 4.92
N ILE A 4 -2.04 7.85 4.35
CA ILE A 4 -1.78 7.84 2.91
C ILE A 4 -1.85 6.40 2.42
N LEU A 5 -2.58 6.20 1.33
CA LEU A 5 -2.86 4.88 0.77
C LEU A 5 -2.20 4.74 -0.60
N PHE A 6 -1.20 3.86 -0.70
CA PHE A 6 -0.58 3.48 -1.96
C PHE A 6 -1.32 2.26 -2.51
N LEU A 7 -1.92 2.42 -3.69
CA LEU A 7 -2.65 1.37 -4.39
C LEU A 7 -1.87 0.97 -5.63
N THR A 8 -1.25 -0.20 -5.58
CA THR A 8 -0.42 -0.70 -6.68
C THR A 8 -0.72 -2.17 -6.87
N TRP A 9 -0.34 -2.72 -8.03
CA TRP A 9 -0.42 -4.16 -8.21
C TRP A 9 0.86 -4.88 -7.75
N LYS A 10 2.00 -4.18 -7.65
CA LYS A 10 3.29 -4.70 -7.20
C LYS A 10 3.81 -3.93 -5.99
N ASP A 11 4.22 -4.65 -4.96
CA ASP A 11 5.06 -4.11 -3.88
C ASP A 11 6.54 -4.39 -4.16
N ILE A 12 7.40 -3.86 -3.28
CA ILE A 12 8.86 -4.01 -3.39
C ILE A 12 9.33 -5.47 -3.39
N LYS A 13 8.58 -6.39 -2.77
CA LYS A 13 8.95 -7.82 -2.74
C LYS A 13 8.32 -8.64 -3.87
N HIS A 14 7.54 -8.02 -4.76
CA HIS A 14 6.94 -8.74 -5.86
C HIS A 14 8.04 -9.27 -6.79
N PRO A 15 7.98 -10.52 -7.30
CA PRO A 15 9.03 -11.09 -8.18
C PRO A 15 9.29 -10.31 -9.48
N ARG A 16 8.40 -9.37 -9.82
CA ARG A 16 8.45 -8.49 -11.00
C ARG A 16 8.64 -7.01 -10.61
N SER A 17 9.11 -6.75 -9.39
CA SER A 17 9.50 -5.42 -8.92
C SER A 17 10.71 -4.93 -9.73
N GLY A 18 10.69 -3.66 -10.13
CA GLY A 18 11.77 -2.97 -10.81
C GLY A 18 12.00 -1.60 -10.21
N GLY A 19 12.61 -0.69 -10.98
CA GLY A 19 13.01 0.64 -10.47
C GLY A 19 11.85 1.51 -9.97
N ALA A 20 10.64 1.35 -10.53
CA ALA A 20 9.48 2.14 -10.13
C ALA A 20 9.04 1.86 -8.68
N GLU A 21 9.12 0.60 -8.23
CA GLU A 21 8.77 0.24 -6.86
C GLU A 21 9.78 0.75 -5.84
N VAL A 22 11.06 0.82 -6.21
CA VAL A 22 12.13 1.39 -5.35
C VAL A 22 11.87 2.87 -5.11
N VAL A 23 11.53 3.62 -6.16
CA VAL A 23 11.20 5.05 -6.04
C VAL A 23 9.97 5.26 -5.15
N MET A 24 8.93 4.44 -5.32
CA MET A 24 7.75 4.55 -4.44
C MET A 24 8.05 4.18 -2.99
N LEU A 25 8.96 3.23 -2.74
CA LEU A 25 9.41 2.91 -1.40
C LEU A 25 10.13 4.12 -0.76
N GLU A 26 11.02 4.79 -1.49
CA GLU A 26 11.70 6.00 -1.00
C GLU A 26 10.70 7.12 -0.66
N TYR A 27 9.68 7.33 -1.50
CA TYR A 27 8.61 8.29 -1.18
C TYR A 27 7.82 7.88 0.07
N ALA A 28 7.43 6.61 0.17
CA ALA A 28 6.70 6.09 1.32
C ALA A 28 7.52 6.23 2.62
N LYS A 29 8.83 5.97 2.57
CA LYS A 29 9.75 6.18 3.71
C LYS A 29 9.79 7.63 4.16
N ARG A 30 9.93 8.57 3.22
CA ARG A 30 9.92 10.01 3.54
C ARG A 30 8.60 10.43 4.20
N LEU A 31 7.47 9.97 3.67
CA LEU A 31 6.16 10.25 4.26
C LEU A 31 6.04 9.68 5.69
N VAL A 32 6.58 8.49 5.95
CA VAL A 32 6.65 7.94 7.30
C VAL A 32 7.55 8.78 8.21
N GLN A 33 8.71 9.23 7.73
CA GLN A 33 9.62 10.13 8.46
C GLN A 33 8.98 11.48 8.79
N ASP A 34 8.16 12.01 7.89
CA ASP A 34 7.36 13.23 8.10
C ASP A 34 6.18 13.01 9.08
N GLY A 35 6.05 11.80 9.64
CA GLY A 35 5.05 11.44 10.64
C GLY A 35 3.69 11.05 10.05
N HIS A 36 3.61 10.71 8.77
CA HIS A 36 2.40 10.17 8.15
C HIS A 36 2.32 8.65 8.33
N LYS A 37 1.09 8.13 8.38
CA LYS A 37 0.87 6.69 8.32
C LYS A 37 0.70 6.28 6.87
N VAL A 38 1.62 5.45 6.36
CA VAL A 38 1.54 4.96 4.98
C VAL A 38 1.09 3.50 4.97
N THR A 39 0.08 3.22 4.15
CA THR A 39 -0.41 1.86 3.90
C THR A 39 -0.29 1.55 2.42
N TRP A 40 0.35 0.44 2.09
CA TRP A 40 0.58 0.02 0.71
C TRP A 40 -0.19 -1.28 0.43
N PHE A 41 -1.21 -1.21 -0.42
CA PHE A 41 -1.90 -2.40 -0.92
C PHE A 41 -1.29 -2.86 -2.23
N ALA A 42 -0.95 -4.14 -2.30
CA ALA A 42 -0.41 -4.80 -3.47
C ALA A 42 -1.04 -6.18 -3.69
N SER A 43 -0.86 -6.73 -4.89
CA SER A 43 -1.42 -8.04 -5.21
C SER A 43 -0.63 -9.14 -4.50
N ASN A 44 -1.32 -10.20 -4.11
CA ASN A 44 -0.63 -11.33 -3.49
C ASN A 44 0.15 -12.13 -4.55
N PHE A 45 1.30 -12.67 -4.15
CA PHE A 45 2.15 -13.51 -4.99
C PHE A 45 2.54 -14.79 -4.24
N SER A 46 2.98 -15.81 -4.97
CA SER A 46 3.38 -17.09 -4.35
C SER A 46 4.54 -16.88 -3.37
N GLY A 47 4.34 -17.28 -2.10
CA GLY A 47 5.31 -17.06 -1.02
C GLY A 47 5.28 -15.66 -0.38
N GLY A 48 4.42 -14.76 -0.84
CA GLY A 48 4.24 -13.44 -0.25
C GLY A 48 3.48 -13.50 1.08
N LYS A 49 3.98 -12.79 2.10
CA LYS A 49 3.24 -12.60 3.36
C LYS A 49 2.04 -11.68 3.12
N TYR A 50 0.89 -12.06 3.65
CA TYR A 50 -0.36 -11.30 3.58
C TYR A 50 -0.23 -9.87 4.11
N PHE A 51 0.50 -9.71 5.21
CA PHE A 51 0.79 -8.42 5.82
C PHE A 51 2.26 -8.39 6.20
N GLU A 52 2.90 -7.24 5.98
CA GLU A 52 4.26 -6.99 6.37
C GLU A 52 4.45 -5.50 6.63
N ASN A 53 5.15 -5.16 7.72
CA ASN A 53 5.60 -3.79 7.94
C ASN A 53 7.06 -3.69 7.49
N ILE A 54 7.34 -2.78 6.56
CA ILE A 54 8.70 -2.52 6.06
C ILE A 54 9.00 -1.04 6.31
N ASP A 55 10.01 -0.75 7.12
CA ASP A 55 10.46 0.62 7.40
C ASP A 55 9.32 1.56 7.86
N GLY A 56 8.37 1.04 8.65
CA GLY A 56 7.21 1.79 9.15
C GLY A 56 6.04 1.87 8.15
N ILE A 57 6.15 1.25 6.99
CA ILE A 57 5.11 1.18 5.95
C ILE A 57 4.31 -0.11 6.10
N ASP A 58 3.00 0.00 6.28
CA ASP A 58 2.10 -1.13 6.40
C ASP A 58 1.74 -1.69 5.02
N ILE A 59 2.34 -2.82 4.61
CA ILE A 59 2.10 -3.47 3.33
C ILE A 59 1.08 -4.59 3.48
N TYR A 60 -0.04 -4.49 2.77
CA TYR A 60 -1.07 -5.52 2.69
C TYR A 60 -1.09 -6.13 1.29
N ARG A 61 -0.69 -7.41 1.21
CA ARG A 61 -0.72 -8.21 -0.01
C ARG A 61 -1.98 -9.05 -0.01
N LYS A 62 -3.05 -8.47 -0.55
CA LYS A 62 -4.35 -9.13 -0.60
C LYS A 62 -4.94 -8.92 -1.99
N TYR A 63 -5.47 -10.00 -2.54
CA TYR A 63 -6.25 -10.04 -3.78
C TYR A 63 -5.43 -10.04 -5.09
N SER A 64 -6.04 -10.55 -6.16
CA SER A 64 -5.49 -10.56 -7.52
C SER A 64 -5.70 -9.20 -8.20
N ILE A 65 -5.00 -8.94 -9.31
CA ILE A 65 -5.01 -7.64 -10.01
C ILE A 65 -6.43 -7.11 -10.30
N ASN A 66 -7.38 -8.00 -10.60
CA ASN A 66 -8.79 -7.68 -10.89
C ASN A 66 -9.62 -7.34 -9.63
N THR A 67 -9.23 -7.87 -8.47
CA THR A 67 -9.93 -7.67 -7.21
C THR A 67 -9.36 -6.50 -6.43
N ILE A 68 -8.11 -6.10 -6.69
CA ILE A 68 -7.47 -4.96 -6.01
C ILE A 68 -8.23 -3.66 -6.15
N TYR A 69 -8.70 -3.31 -7.34
CA TYR A 69 -9.45 -2.07 -7.55
C TYR A 69 -10.82 -2.10 -6.85
N PHE A 70 -11.48 -3.26 -6.85
CA PHE A 70 -12.75 -3.45 -6.15
C PHE A 70 -12.60 -3.34 -4.62
N PHE A 71 -11.55 -3.93 -4.06
CA PHE A 71 -11.27 -3.85 -2.63
C PHE A 71 -10.72 -2.49 -2.20
N ALA A 72 -9.91 -1.84 -3.04
CA ALA A 72 -9.50 -0.45 -2.83
C ALA A 72 -10.72 0.47 -2.72
N TRP A 73 -11.72 0.30 -3.59
CA TRP A 73 -12.99 1.03 -3.50
C TRP A 73 -13.78 0.72 -2.22
N LYS A 74 -13.84 -0.55 -1.79
CA LYS A 74 -14.47 -0.92 -0.51
C LYS A 74 -13.72 -0.34 0.69
N TRP A 75 -12.40 -0.34 0.67
CA TRP A 75 -11.54 0.20 1.73
C TRP A 75 -11.69 1.73 1.80
N TYR A 76 -11.67 2.40 0.65
CA TYR A 76 -11.99 3.83 0.53
C TYR A 76 -13.37 4.15 1.09
N LYS A 77 -14.43 3.41 0.70
CA LYS A 77 -15.78 3.62 1.25
C LYS A 77 -15.85 3.41 2.77
N LYS A 78 -15.10 2.43 3.30
CA LYS A 78 -15.03 2.17 4.74
C LYS A 78 -14.32 3.29 5.49
N PHE A 79 -13.25 3.86 4.94
CA PHE A 79 -12.48 4.93 5.58
C PHE A 79 -12.99 6.35 5.30
N LYS A 80 -13.70 6.59 4.20
CA LYS A 80 -14.40 7.87 3.92
C LYS A 80 -15.48 8.15 4.95
N LYS A 81 -16.12 7.10 5.50
CA LYS A 81 -17.08 7.24 6.61
C LYS A 81 -16.42 7.68 7.94
N SER A 82 -15.08 7.72 8.01
CA SER A 82 -14.31 8.08 9.20
C SER A 82 -13.46 9.36 9.07
N ASN A 83 -13.64 10.14 7.99
CA ASN A 83 -13.14 11.52 7.85
C ASN A 83 -11.61 11.74 8.03
N LYS A 84 -10.75 10.83 7.52
CA LYS A 84 -9.29 10.89 7.78
C LYS A 84 -8.35 10.51 6.62
N ILE A 85 -8.76 10.69 5.36
CA ILE A 85 -7.88 10.43 4.21
C ILE A 85 -8.04 11.54 3.17
N ASP A 86 -7.00 12.34 2.97
CA ASP A 86 -6.84 13.19 1.79
C ASP A 86 -6.12 12.38 0.71
N LEU A 87 -6.60 12.50 -0.54
CA LEU A 87 -6.03 11.85 -1.72
C LEU A 87 -4.74 12.54 -2.16
#